data_AF-A0A920FLV8-F1
#
_entry.id   AF-A0A920FLV8-F1
#
_cell.length_a   1.000
_cell.length_b   1.000
_cell.length_c   1.000
_cell.angle_alpha   90.00
_cell.angle_beta   90.00
_cell.angle_gamma   90.00
#
_symmetry.space_group_name_H-M   'P 1'
#
loop_
_entity.id
_entity.type
_entity.pdbx_description
1 polymer ?
#
loop_
_entity_poly.entity_id
_entity_poly.type
_entity_poly.pdbx_seq_one_letter_code
_entity_poly.pdbx_strand_id
1 'polypeptide(L)'
;MVHRVKEEDSKKTLVELLSQVAVTDGFVDDVEENLLVKVMSHCGVDSSTHPYFGDDGLIDAEVVSEDHNNVMDRLKEWASSHPPA
;
A
#
# COMPACT_ATOMS: atom_id res chain seq x y z
N MET A 1 -9.16 15.40 15.47
CA MET A 1 -10.34 15.09 14.63
C MET A 1 -9.80 14.65 13.29
N VAL A 2 -9.79 13.34 13.02
CA VAL A 2 -9.28 12.80 11.74
C VAL A 2 -10.33 13.13 10.68
N HIS A 3 -9.99 14.01 9.75
CA HIS A 3 -10.87 14.30 8.62
C HIS A 3 -11.03 13.03 7.79
N ARG A 4 -12.26 12.54 7.65
CA ARG A 4 -12.56 11.44 6.72
C ARG A 4 -12.16 11.89 5.32
N VAL A 5 -11.23 11.14 4.73
CA VAL A 5 -10.91 11.23 3.31
C VAL A 5 -12.20 10.92 2.53
N LYS A 6 -12.69 11.90 1.76
CA LYS A 6 -13.99 11.83 1.07
C LYS A 6 -13.89 11.26 -0.34
N GLU A 7 -12.73 11.35 -0.98
CA GLU A 7 -12.49 10.81 -2.31
C GLU A 7 -12.08 9.34 -2.23
N GLU A 8 -12.73 8.51 -3.05
CA GLU A 8 -12.46 7.07 -3.16
C GLU A 8 -11.01 6.78 -3.57
N ASP A 9 -10.43 7.59 -4.46
CA ASP A 9 -9.03 7.43 -4.87
C ASP A 9 -8.07 7.71 -3.72
N SER A 10 -8.33 8.77 -2.95
CA SER A 10 -7.50 9.11 -1.79
C SER A 10 -7.54 8.04 -0.69
N LYS A 11 -8.65 7.29 -0.57
CA LYS A 11 -8.78 6.16 0.35
C LYS A 11 -7.93 4.97 -0.08
N LYS A 12 -7.92 4.67 -1.39
CA LYS A 12 -7.07 3.61 -1.96
C LYS A 12 -5.60 3.96 -1.81
N THR A 13 -5.20 5.19 -2.13
CA THR A 13 -3.82 5.65 -1.96
C THR A 13 -3.33 5.57 -0.51
N LEU A 14 -4.20 5.85 0.48
CA LEU A 14 -3.83 5.69 1.89
C LEU A 14 -3.51 4.24 2.25
N VAL A 15 -4.32 3.30 1.75
CA VAL A 15 -4.12 1.86 1.96
C VAL A 15 -2.85 1.37 1.27
N GLU A 16 -2.59 1.80 0.04
CA GLU A 16 -1.37 1.48 -0.71
C GLU A 16 -0.12 1.96 0.04
N LEU A 17 -0.11 3.21 0.50
CA LEU A 17 1.03 3.78 1.25
C LEU A 17 1.29 3.03 2.55
N LEU A 18 0.25 2.67 3.31
CA LEU A 18 0.41 1.90 4.54
C LEU A 18 0.90 0.48 4.27
N SER A 19 0.48 -0.14 3.17
CA SER A 19 0.94 -1.47 2.77
C SER A 19 2.43 -1.44 2.43
N GLN A 20 2.88 -0.40 1.72
CA GLN A 20 4.29 -0.19 1.42
C GLN A 20 5.12 0.06 2.70
N VAL A 21 4.58 0.79 3.68
CA VAL A 21 5.27 1.00 4.98
C VAL A 21 5.42 -0.31 5.75
N ALA A 22 4.38 -1.14 5.81
CA ALA A 22 4.43 -2.45 6.49
C ALA A 22 5.48 -3.40 5.87
N VAL A 23 5.71 -3.30 4.56
CA VAL A 23 6.67 -4.18 3.85
C VAL A 23 8.09 -3.59 3.83
N THR A 24 8.30 -2.36 4.31
CA THR A 24 9.58 -1.65 4.18
C THR A 24 10.74 -2.33 4.92
N ASP A 25 10.49 -3.01 6.03
CA ASP A 25 11.51 -3.78 6.76
C ASP A 25 11.66 -5.23 6.25
N GLY A 26 10.85 -5.61 5.25
CA GLY A 26 10.86 -6.92 4.61
C GLY A 26 10.10 -8.00 5.38
N PHE A 27 9.37 -7.66 6.44
CA PHE A 27 8.60 -8.61 7.22
C PHE A 27 7.28 -8.01 7.69
N VAL A 28 6.16 -8.56 7.24
CA VAL A 28 4.84 -8.14 7.73
C VAL A 28 4.41 -9.04 8.86
N ASP A 29 4.10 -8.47 10.02
CA ASP A 29 3.58 -9.21 11.17
C ASP A 29 2.03 -9.20 11.24
N ASP A 30 1.47 -10.07 12.08
CA ASP A 30 0.03 -10.17 12.32
C ASP A 30 -0.59 -8.84 12.83
N VAL A 31 0.17 -8.00 13.53
CA VAL A 31 -0.29 -6.71 14.07
C VAL A 31 -0.42 -5.67 12.95
N GLU A 32 0.55 -5.59 12.06
CA GLU A 32 0.58 -4.70 10.90
C GLU A 32 -0.52 -5.07 9.90
N GLU A 33 -0.70 -6.36 9.67
CA GLU A 33 -1.77 -6.90 8.86
C GLU A 33 -3.15 -6.56 9.45
N ASN A 34 -3.36 -6.81 10.74
CA ASN A 34 -4.60 -6.45 11.43
C ASN A 34 -4.85 -4.93 11.42
N LEU A 35 -3.80 -4.10 11.44
CA LEU A 35 -3.91 -2.66 11.36
C LEU A 35 -4.35 -2.24 9.95
N LEU A 36 -3.77 -2.82 8.91
CA LEU A 36 -4.12 -2.56 7.51
C LEU A 36 -5.57 -2.92 7.20
N VAL A 37 -6.03 -4.11 7.62
CA VAL A 37 -7.43 -4.54 7.46
C VAL A 37 -8.38 -3.56 8.16
N LYS A 38 -8.03 -3.07 9.36
CA LYS A 38 -8.83 -2.05 10.07
C LYS A 38 -8.87 -0.71 9.32
N VAL A 39 -7.75 -0.28 8.75
CA VAL A 39 -7.69 0.97 7.98
C VAL A 39 -8.52 0.85 6.70
N MET A 40 -8.40 -0.27 5.98
CA MET A 40 -9.23 -0.57 4.80
C MET A 40 -10.72 -0.50 5.13
N SER A 41 -11.14 -1.21 6.18
CA SER A 41 -12.53 -1.18 6.67
C SER A 41 -12.99 0.24 7.02
N HIS A 42 -12.14 1.04 7.67
CA HIS A 42 -12.46 2.43 8.00
C HIS A 42 -12.58 3.34 6.78
N CYS A 43 -11.79 3.04 5.73
CA CYS A 43 -11.83 3.74 4.46
C CYS A 43 -13.00 3.26 3.56
N GLY A 44 -13.62 2.12 3.87
CA GLY A 44 -14.64 1.49 3.03
C GLY A 44 -14.04 0.77 1.83
N VAL A 45 -12.77 0.38 1.89
CA VAL A 45 -12.10 -0.45 0.91
C VAL A 45 -12.28 -1.90 1.32
N ASP A 46 -12.77 -2.72 0.40
CA ASP A 46 -12.93 -4.15 0.63
C ASP A 46 -11.59 -4.87 0.38
N SER A 47 -11.07 -5.55 1.40
CA SER A 47 -9.78 -6.23 1.33
C SER A 47 -9.77 -7.34 0.28
N SER A 48 -10.89 -8.04 0.05
CA SER A 48 -10.97 -9.10 -0.99
C SER A 48 -10.89 -8.56 -2.42
N THR A 49 -11.05 -7.25 -2.60
CA THR A 49 -10.91 -6.58 -3.90
C THR A 49 -9.57 -5.88 -4.08
N HIS A 50 -8.73 -5.87 -3.04
CA HIS A 50 -7.47 -5.14 -3.07
C HIS A 50 -6.35 -6.04 -3.60
N PRO A 51 -5.56 -5.61 -4.60
CA PRO A 51 -4.56 -6.46 -5.25
C PRO A 51 -3.42 -6.94 -4.34
N TYR A 52 -3.28 -6.34 -3.16
CA TYR A 52 -2.27 -6.70 -2.15
C TYR A 52 -2.74 -7.75 -1.16
N PHE A 53 -3.99 -8.19 -1.25
CA PHE A 53 -4.58 -9.14 -0.32
C PHE A 53 -4.99 -10.38 -1.10
N GLY A 54 -4.54 -11.54 -0.62
CA GLY A 54 -4.85 -12.83 -1.22
C GLY A 54 -6.29 -13.29 -0.93
N ASP A 55 -6.67 -14.43 -1.50
CA ASP A 55 -7.96 -15.08 -1.27
C ASP A 55 -8.18 -15.52 0.19
N ASP A 56 -7.10 -15.63 0.96
CA ASP A 56 -7.11 -15.88 2.41
C ASP A 56 -7.39 -14.61 3.24
N GLY A 57 -7.48 -13.45 2.60
CA GLY A 57 -7.65 -12.14 3.23
C GLY A 57 -6.40 -11.63 3.92
N LEU A 58 -5.25 -12.28 3.70
CA LEU A 58 -3.96 -11.90 4.22
C LEU A 58 -3.22 -11.04 3.20
N ILE A 59 -2.31 -10.19 3.69
CA ILE A 59 -1.48 -9.37 2.82
C ILE A 59 -0.43 -10.24 2.12
N ASP A 60 -0.39 -10.15 0.79
CA ASP A 60 0.63 -10.79 -0.02
C ASP A 60 1.87 -9.87 -0.07
N ALA A 61 2.79 -10.11 0.87
CA ALA A 61 4.03 -9.34 0.97
C ALA A 61 4.90 -9.42 -0.29
N GLU A 62 4.80 -10.50 -1.07
CA GLU A 62 5.53 -10.65 -2.34
C GLU A 62 4.99 -9.69 -3.38
N VAL A 63 3.65 -9.62 -3.53
CA VAL A 63 2.98 -8.69 -4.45
C VAL A 63 3.24 -7.24 -4.07
N VAL A 64 3.17 -6.90 -2.78
CA VAL A 64 3.47 -5.54 -2.30
C VAL A 64 4.93 -5.16 -2.54
N SER A 65 5.86 -6.09 -2.31
CA SER A 65 7.29 -5.89 -2.57
C SER A 65 7.57 -5.70 -4.06
N GLU A 66 6.91 -6.47 -4.92
CA GLU A 66 7.03 -6.34 -6.37
C GLU A 66 6.53 -4.98 -6.86
N ASP A 67 5.34 -4.55 -6.41
CA ASP A 67 4.82 -3.22 -6.77
C ASP A 67 5.71 -2.10 -6.22
N HIS A 68 6.20 -2.22 -4.98
CA HIS A 68 7.17 -1.28 -4.41
C HIS A 68 8.41 -1.14 -5.30
N ASN A 69 9.00 -2.26 -5.72
CA ASN A 69 10.16 -2.24 -6.61
C ASN A 69 9.84 -1.60 -7.96
N ASN A 70 8.69 -1.93 -8.55
CA ASN A 70 8.24 -1.33 -9.82
C ASN A 70 8.07 0.19 -9.70
N VAL A 71 7.48 0.69 -8.61
CA VAL A 71 7.33 2.12 -8.34
C VAL A 71 8.70 2.78 -8.17
N MET A 72 9.60 2.15 -7.41
CA MET A 72 10.95 2.67 -7.17
C MET A 72 11.79 2.71 -8.45
N ASP A 73 11.68 1.71 -9.31
CA ASP A 73 12.40 1.67 -10.59
C ASP A 73 11.89 2.74 -11.55
N ARG A 74 10.57 2.93 -11.64
CA ARG A 74 9.97 4.05 -12.39
C ARG A 74 10.43 5.41 -11.86
N LEU A 75 10.56 5.55 -10.54
CA LEU A 75 11.09 6.76 -9.90
C LEU A 75 12.57 6.99 -10.24
N LYS A 76 13.40 5.94 -10.26
CA LYS A 76 14.81 6.03 -10.68
C LYS A 76 14.94 6.40 -12.15
N GLU A 77 14.12 5.83 -13.03
CA GLU A 77 14.08 6.17 -14.46
C GLU A 77 13.67 7.63 -14.66
N TRP A 78 12.64 8.09 -13.94
CA TRP A 78 12.21 9.48 -13.96
C TRP A 78 13.32 10.42 -13.48
N ALA A 79 13.93 10.13 -12.32
CA ALA A 79 15.03 10.93 -11.79
C ALA A 79 16.25 10.96 -12.72
N SER A 80 16.51 9.86 -13.43
CA SER A 80 17.61 9.77 -14.41
C SER A 80 17.33 10.58 -15.68
N SER A 81 16.06 10.70 -16.08
CA SER A 81 15.62 11.53 -17.21
C SER A 81 15.42 13.00 -16.85
N HIS A 82 15.31 13.34 -15.57
CA HIS A 82 15.15 14.69 -15.03
C HIS A 82 16.22 14.96 -13.95
N PRO A 83 17.51 15.00 -14.34
CA PRO A 83 18.57 15.28 -13.39
C PRO A 83 18.33 16.63 -12.69
N PRO A 84 18.66 16.76 -11.40
CA PRO A 84 18.47 18.01 -10.67
C PRO A 84 19.24 19.14 -11.36
N ALA A 85 18.57 20.30 -11.47
CA ALA A 85 19.08 21.51 -12.14
C ALA A 85 20.33 22.09 -11.47
#